data_AF-A0A1R3KPZ3-F1
#
_entry.id   AF-A0A1R3KPZ3-F1
#
_cell.length_a   1.000
_cell.length_b   1.000
_cell.length_c   1.000
_cell.angle_alpha   90.00
_cell.angle_beta   90.00
_cell.angle_gamma   90.00
#
_symmetry.space_group_name_H-M   'P 1'
#
loop_
_entity.id
_entity.type
_entity.pdbx_description
1 polymer ?
#
loop_
_entity_poly.entity_id
_entity_poly.type
_entity_poly.pdbx_seq_one_letter_code
_entity_poly.pdbx_strand_id
1 'polypeptide(L)'
;MTERLMSRDNKLVSGDNMGAAARFFGDWFNLISNKSVSTATGGQPCGKTASQGFKVRKSDGSRFVGAFCQPNVGDVIPNVLGAFFTDTGKPCDFNHSSCSGNDQLCVGRDPGYLDEIWSTKIIGEKQFQKGCGAFHDQLSGKID
;
A
#
# COMPACT_ATOMS: atom_id res chain seq x y z
N MET A 1 16.70 -7.60 6.61
CA MET A 1 15.84 -6.43 6.86
C MET A 1 14.42 -6.75 6.41
N THR A 2 13.36 -6.30 7.10
CA THR A 2 11.99 -6.43 6.58
C THR A 2 11.81 -5.52 5.38
N GLU A 3 11.64 -6.12 4.20
CA GLU A 3 11.62 -5.43 2.89
C GLU A 3 10.20 -5.08 2.40
N ARG A 4 9.15 -5.55 3.07
CA ARG A 4 7.74 -5.40 2.66
C ARG A 4 6.89 -4.90 3.83
N LEU A 5 5.76 -4.24 3.53
CA LEU A 5 4.89 -3.64 4.57
C LEU A 5 4.12 -4.70 5.34
N MET A 6 3.53 -5.66 4.63
CA MET A 6 2.96 -6.86 5.26
C MET A 6 4.11 -7.84 5.51
N SER A 7 4.41 -8.10 6.79
CA SER A 7 5.51 -8.97 7.20
C SER A 7 5.21 -10.44 6.91
N ARG A 8 6.24 -11.29 7.01
CA ARG A 8 6.10 -12.74 6.90
C ARG A 8 5.20 -13.35 7.98
N ASP A 9 5.07 -12.66 9.11
CA ASP A 9 4.23 -13.09 10.24
C ASP A 9 2.74 -12.80 10.02
N ASN A 10 2.40 -11.94 9.06
CA ASN A 10 1.02 -11.67 8.70
C ASN A 10 0.37 -12.92 8.06
N LYS A 11 -0.76 -13.35 8.61
CA LYS A 11 -1.53 -14.51 8.16
C LYS A 11 -2.63 -14.17 7.14
N LEU A 12 -2.81 -12.89 6.82
CA LEU A 12 -3.86 -12.40 5.93
C LEU A 12 -3.36 -12.36 4.48
N VAL A 13 -4.12 -12.97 3.58
CA VAL A 13 -3.92 -12.82 2.13
C VAL A 13 -4.26 -11.39 1.72
N SER A 14 -3.30 -10.68 1.14
CA SER A 14 -3.40 -9.28 0.76
C SER A 14 -2.67 -9.00 -0.56
N GLY A 15 -3.05 -7.93 -1.26
CA GLY A 15 -2.32 -7.43 -2.45
C GLY A 15 -1.25 -6.39 -2.10
N ASP A 16 -0.96 -6.21 -0.81
CA ASP A 16 -0.06 -5.22 -0.22
C ASP A 16 -0.36 -3.78 -0.72
N ASN A 17 0.64 -2.90 -0.71
CA ASN A 17 0.50 -1.50 -1.08
C ASN A 17 0.03 -1.30 -2.52
N MET A 18 0.49 -2.12 -3.47
CA MET A 18 0.10 -1.99 -4.87
C MET A 18 -1.35 -2.41 -5.10
N GLY A 19 -1.80 -3.47 -4.43
CA GLY A 19 -3.20 -3.88 -4.42
C GLY A 19 -4.10 -2.84 -3.74
N ALA A 20 -3.64 -2.24 -2.63
CA ALA A 20 -4.34 -1.14 -1.98
C ALA A 20 -4.45 0.09 -2.91
N ALA A 21 -3.37 0.47 -3.60
CA ALA A 21 -3.37 1.57 -4.57
C ALA A 21 -4.35 1.31 -5.73
N ALA A 22 -4.33 0.10 -6.30
CA ALA A 22 -5.26 -0.31 -7.36
C ALA A 22 -6.72 -0.26 -6.88
N ARG A 23 -6.96 -0.64 -5.62
CA ARG A 23 -8.29 -0.55 -5.00
C ARG A 23 -8.75 0.90 -4.85
N PHE A 24 -7.90 1.77 -4.29
CA PHE A 24 -8.22 3.20 -4.17
C PHE A 24 -8.50 3.83 -5.52
N PHE A 25 -7.77 3.43 -6.57
CA PHE A 25 -7.99 3.96 -7.91
C PHE A 25 -9.36 3.55 -8.48
N GLY A 26 -9.76 2.30 -8.28
CA GLY A 26 -11.08 1.82 -8.68
C GLY A 26 -12.21 2.51 -7.91
N ASP A 27 -12.08 2.61 -6.58
CA ASP A 27 -13.06 3.28 -5.73
C ASP A 27 -13.20 4.77 -6.12
N TRP A 28 -12.08 5.46 -6.36
CA TRP A 28 -12.08 6.85 -6.86
C TRP A 28 -12.77 6.98 -8.21
N PHE A 29 -12.45 6.11 -9.18
CA PHE A 29 -13.07 6.16 -10.50
C PHE A 29 -14.59 5.94 -10.44
N ASN A 30 -15.05 5.07 -9.55
CA ASN A 30 -16.47 4.83 -9.34
C ASN A 30 -17.17 6.04 -8.72
N LEU A 31 -16.53 6.73 -7.77
CA LEU A 31 -17.06 7.96 -7.17
C LEU A 31 -17.24 9.09 -8.20
N ILE A 32 -16.29 9.26 -9.13
CA ILE A 32 -16.39 10.29 -10.17
C ILE A 32 -17.36 9.91 -11.29
N SER A 33 -17.48 8.61 -11.62
CA SER A 33 -18.33 8.14 -12.71
C SER A 33 -19.79 8.01 -12.30
N ASN A 34 -20.06 7.55 -11.07
CA ASN A 34 -21.40 7.42 -10.51
C ASN A 34 -21.74 8.65 -9.67
N LYS A 35 -21.90 9.81 -10.32
CA LYS A 35 -22.51 11.00 -9.69
C LYS A 35 -24.02 10.79 -9.45
N SER A 36 -24.35 9.79 -8.65
CA SER A 36 -25.53 9.68 -7.80
C SER A 36 -25.13 8.95 -6.52
N VAL A 37 -24.54 9.71 -5.59
CA VAL A 37 -24.51 9.50 -4.13
C VAL A 37 -24.12 8.10 -3.63
N SER A 38 -22.94 7.98 -3.02
CA SER A 38 -22.72 7.31 -1.73
C SER A 38 -21.35 7.68 -1.16
N THR A 39 -21.36 8.36 -0.03
CA THR A 39 -20.21 8.70 0.82
C THR A 39 -19.31 7.49 1.08
N ALA A 40 -18.01 7.62 0.81
CA ALA A 40 -17.01 6.62 1.15
C ALA A 40 -16.93 6.45 2.67
N THR A 41 -17.55 5.40 3.19
CA THR A 41 -17.42 4.99 4.59
C THR A 41 -16.01 4.41 4.78
N GLY A 42 -15.21 5.08 5.62
CA GLY A 42 -13.96 4.53 6.13
C GLY A 42 -14.16 3.11 6.63
N GLY A 43 -13.22 2.22 6.29
CA GLY A 43 -13.33 0.78 6.50
C GLY A 43 -13.82 0.40 7.90
N GLN A 44 -14.89 -0.39 7.96
CA GLN A 44 -15.37 -1.00 9.20
C GLN A 44 -14.52 -2.22 9.57
N PRO A 45 -14.32 -2.50 10.88
CA PRO A 45 -13.59 -3.68 11.32
C PRO A 45 -14.34 -4.96 10.97
N CYS A 46 -13.67 -5.90 10.31
CA CYS A 46 -14.24 -7.18 9.91
C CYS A 46 -14.60 -8.06 11.12
N GLY A 47 -15.90 -8.36 11.28
CA GLY A 47 -16.37 -9.40 12.19
C GLY A 47 -16.00 -10.81 11.70
N LYS A 48 -15.83 -11.75 12.64
CA LYS A 48 -15.34 -13.13 12.43
C LYS A 48 -16.26 -14.05 11.61
N THR A 49 -17.24 -13.50 10.91
CA THR A 49 -18.19 -14.23 10.05
C THR A 49 -18.24 -13.65 8.64
N ALA A 50 -17.14 -13.02 8.17
CA ALA A 50 -16.96 -12.73 6.75
C ALA A 50 -16.67 -14.05 6.02
N SER A 51 -17.73 -14.82 5.80
CA SER A 51 -17.75 -16.00 4.95
C SER A 51 -17.13 -15.68 3.59
N GLN A 52 -16.61 -16.70 2.95
CA GLN A 52 -15.75 -16.69 1.76
C GLN A 52 -16.36 -16.09 0.47
N GLY A 53 -17.31 -15.15 0.57
CA GLY A 53 -18.01 -14.47 -0.53
C GLY A 53 -17.63 -13.00 -0.75
N PHE A 54 -16.52 -12.50 -0.20
CA PHE A 54 -16.04 -11.14 -0.45
C PHE A 54 -14.52 -11.09 -0.67
N LYS A 55 -14.04 -11.75 -1.74
CA LYS A 55 -12.65 -11.62 -2.22
C LYS A 55 -12.52 -11.37 -3.72
N VAL A 56 -13.63 -11.25 -4.43
CA VAL A 56 -13.69 -10.87 -5.85
C VAL A 56 -14.46 -9.57 -5.93
N ARG A 57 -14.00 -8.62 -6.77
CA ARG A 57 -14.73 -7.37 -7.06
C ARG A 57 -16.20 -7.71 -7.26
N LYS A 58 -17.11 -7.21 -6.40
CA LYS A 58 -18.53 -7.20 -6.76
C LYS A 58 -18.63 -6.25 -7.94
N SER A 59 -18.88 -6.80 -9.13
CA SER A 59 -19.09 -6.03 -10.35
C SER A 59 -20.36 -5.20 -10.17
N ASP A 60 -20.20 -3.96 -9.75
CA ASP A 60 -21.26 -2.95 -9.57
C ASP A 60 -21.66 -2.26 -10.89
N GLY A 61 -21.15 -2.77 -12.03
CA GLY A 61 -21.35 -2.19 -13.36
C GLY A 61 -20.21 -1.26 -13.80
N SER A 62 -19.23 -0.96 -12.94
CA SER A 62 -18.03 -0.23 -13.34
C SER A 62 -17.08 -1.12 -14.16
N ARG A 63 -16.71 -0.66 -15.37
CA ARG A 63 -15.77 -1.35 -16.28
C ARG A 63 -14.31 -0.89 -16.11
N PHE A 64 -14.04 -0.07 -15.09
CA PHE A 64 -12.71 0.49 -14.88
C PHE A 64 -11.77 -0.53 -14.25
N VAL A 65 -10.56 -0.64 -14.82
CA VAL A 65 -9.51 -1.52 -14.31
C VAL A 65 -8.25 -0.68 -14.13
N GLY A 66 -7.95 -0.35 -12.88
CA GLY A 66 -6.65 0.19 -12.48
C GLY A 66 -5.71 -0.93 -12.03
N ALA A 67 -4.45 -0.87 -12.47
CA ALA A 67 -3.39 -1.78 -12.07
C ALA A 67 -2.11 -0.98 -11.76
N PHE A 68 -1.42 -1.35 -10.68
CA PHE A 68 -0.11 -0.81 -10.32
C PHE A 68 0.90 -1.94 -10.51
N CYS A 69 1.81 -1.76 -11.46
CA CYS A 69 2.82 -2.76 -11.82
C CYS A 69 4.15 -2.45 -11.15
N GLN A 70 4.90 -3.50 -10.79
CA GLN A 70 6.28 -3.39 -10.32
C GLN A 70 7.21 -3.15 -11.53
N PRO A 71 8.01 -2.07 -11.54
CA PRO A 71 9.09 -1.92 -12.50
C PRO A 71 10.35 -2.60 -11.94
N ASN A 72 11.40 -1.82 -11.63
CA ASN A 72 12.62 -2.23 -10.95
C ASN A 72 12.50 -2.03 -9.43
N VAL A 73 12.18 -3.10 -8.70
CA VAL A 73 11.95 -3.05 -7.23
C VAL A 73 12.95 -3.94 -6.49
N GLY A 74 14.15 -4.11 -7.04
CA GLY A 74 15.18 -5.00 -6.46
C GLY A 74 15.86 -4.44 -5.22
N ASP A 75 15.96 -3.13 -5.11
CA ASP A 75 16.62 -2.36 -4.05
C ASP A 75 15.70 -1.34 -3.37
N VAL A 76 14.41 -1.35 -3.73
CA VAL A 76 13.41 -0.39 -3.24
C VAL A 76 12.58 -1.02 -2.13
N ILE A 77 12.54 -0.34 -0.97
CA ILE A 77 11.77 -0.76 0.18
C ILE A 77 10.70 0.31 0.47
N PRO A 78 9.44 -0.07 0.75
CA PRO A 78 8.36 0.88 1.04
C PRO A 78 8.47 1.57 2.41
N ASN A 79 9.42 1.12 3.25
CA ASN A 79 9.71 1.62 4.58
C ASN A 79 10.54 2.91 4.52
N VAL A 80 9.85 4.03 4.27
CA VAL A 80 10.49 5.31 3.95
C VAL A 80 11.19 6.02 5.11
N LEU A 81 11.03 5.58 6.36
CA LEU A 81 11.70 6.22 7.51
C LEU A 81 13.13 5.71 7.72
N GLY A 82 13.54 4.67 7.00
CA GLY A 82 14.85 4.03 7.13
C GLY A 82 14.83 2.83 8.08
N ALA A 83 16.00 2.27 8.35
CA ALA A 83 16.15 1.06 9.13
C ALA A 83 16.61 1.35 10.57
N PHE A 84 15.95 0.70 11.52
CA PHE A 84 16.17 0.92 12.94
C PHE A 84 16.27 -0.40 13.69
N PHE A 85 16.93 -0.31 14.84
CA PHE A 85 17.02 -1.36 15.83
C PHE A 85 15.62 -1.62 16.41
N THR A 86 15.23 -2.89 16.50
CA THR A 86 13.95 -3.30 17.12
C THR A 86 13.93 -3.06 18.63
N ASP A 87 15.07 -3.16 19.30
CA ASP A 87 15.22 -3.10 20.75
C ASP A 87 15.44 -1.67 21.28
N THR A 88 16.37 -0.93 20.68
CA THR A 88 16.85 0.37 21.17
C THR A 88 16.31 1.55 20.35
N GLY A 89 15.76 1.29 19.16
CA GLY A 89 15.26 2.33 18.25
C GLY A 89 16.32 3.23 17.64
N LYS A 90 17.61 2.90 17.78
CA LYS A 90 18.70 3.58 17.10
C LYS A 90 18.69 3.26 15.59
N PRO A 91 19.21 4.15 14.73
CA PRO A 91 19.36 3.85 13.30
C PRO A 91 20.37 2.71 13.10
N CYS A 92 20.14 1.86 12.11
CA CYS A 92 21.07 0.81 11.70
C CYS A 92 22.39 1.36 11.15
N ASP A 93 23.45 0.57 11.21
CA ASP A 93 24.67 0.87 10.45
C ASP A 93 24.37 0.82 8.95
N PHE A 94 24.80 1.85 8.22
CA PHE A 94 24.50 2.01 6.80
C PHE A 94 25.24 0.99 5.93
N ASN A 95 26.50 0.68 6.25
CA ASN A 95 27.33 -0.17 5.38
C ASN A 95 26.99 -1.66 5.56
N HIS A 96 26.81 -2.09 6.80
CA HIS A 96 26.55 -3.50 7.10
C HIS A 96 25.07 -3.82 7.36
N SER A 97 24.17 -2.83 7.35
CA SER A 97 22.75 -3.01 7.68
C SER A 97 22.55 -3.78 9.00
N SER A 98 23.41 -3.52 9.98
CA SER A 98 23.52 -4.33 11.19
C SER A 98 23.38 -3.48 12.45
N CYS A 99 22.94 -4.14 13.51
CA CYS A 99 22.80 -3.61 14.85
C CYS A 99 23.87 -4.26 15.73
N SER A 100 25.00 -3.56 15.94
CA SER A 100 26.13 -4.10 16.72
C SER A 100 26.61 -5.49 16.22
N GLY A 101 26.60 -5.69 14.90
CA GLY A 101 26.98 -6.96 14.27
C GLY A 101 25.85 -7.97 14.06
N ASN A 102 24.61 -7.65 14.48
CA ASN A 102 23.43 -8.49 14.23
C ASN A 102 22.49 -7.82 13.20
N ASP A 103 22.33 -8.43 12.03
CA ASP A 103 21.49 -7.94 10.93
C ASP A 103 19.99 -8.23 11.12
N GLN A 104 19.64 -9.23 11.94
CA GLN A 104 18.24 -9.62 12.22
C GLN A 104 17.51 -8.58 13.07
N LEU A 105 18.24 -7.77 13.83
CA LEU A 105 17.68 -6.69 14.65
C LEU A 105 17.44 -5.41 13.84
N CYS A 106 17.91 -5.35 12.59
CA CYS A 106 17.78 -4.18 11.74
C CYS A 106 16.53 -4.27 10.85
N VAL A 107 15.54 -3.44 11.15
CA VAL A 107 14.22 -3.48 10.50
C VAL A 107 13.84 -2.12 9.93
N GLY A 108 13.41 -2.10 8.67
CA GLY A 108 12.87 -0.91 8.02
C GLY A 108 11.58 -0.45 8.71
N ARG A 109 11.45 0.86 8.93
CA ARG A 109 10.24 1.48 9.46
C ARG A 109 9.53 2.29 8.39
N ASP A 110 8.23 2.14 8.32
CA ASP A 110 7.37 2.98 7.52
C ASP A 110 6.59 3.97 8.43
N PRO A 111 5.87 4.95 7.86
CA PRO A 111 5.14 5.96 8.64
C PRO A 111 4.07 5.38 9.58
N GLY A 112 3.59 4.15 9.30
CA GLY A 112 2.62 3.42 10.10
C GLY A 112 3.19 2.28 10.93
N TYR A 113 4.51 2.25 11.16
CA TYR A 113 5.20 1.26 11.98
C TYR A 113 4.42 0.90 13.25
N LEU A 114 4.36 -0.40 13.56
CA LEU A 114 3.49 -1.10 14.54
C LEU A 114 2.15 -1.62 13.99
N ASP A 115 1.60 -1.03 12.93
CA ASP A 115 0.40 -1.53 12.25
C ASP A 115 0.61 -1.67 10.75
N GLU A 116 0.99 -2.87 10.32
CA GLU A 116 1.28 -3.22 8.93
C GLU A 116 0.13 -2.91 7.96
N ILE A 117 -1.12 -2.95 8.43
CA ILE A 117 -2.31 -2.63 7.62
C ILE A 117 -2.37 -1.12 7.39
N TRP A 118 -2.12 -0.33 8.44
CA TRP A 118 -2.09 1.12 8.36
C TRP A 118 -0.89 1.61 7.53
N SER A 119 0.27 0.98 7.69
CA SER A 119 1.45 1.12 6.83
C SER A 119 1.11 0.91 5.35
N THR A 120 0.48 -0.22 5.05
CA THR A 120 0.04 -0.61 3.70
C THR A 120 -0.92 0.41 3.10
N LYS A 121 -1.87 0.90 3.91
CA LYS A 121 -2.80 1.94 3.51
C LYS A 121 -2.09 3.24 3.14
N ILE A 122 -1.20 3.76 4.00
CA ILE A 122 -0.51 5.04 3.77
C ILE A 122 0.32 4.98 2.49
N ILE A 123 1.11 3.93 2.31
CA ILE A 123 1.97 3.80 1.13
C ILE A 123 1.13 3.59 -0.13
N GLY A 124 0.07 2.76 -0.06
CA GLY A 124 -0.87 2.57 -1.17
C GLY A 124 -1.57 3.87 -1.58
N GLU A 125 -1.96 4.71 -0.61
CA GLU A 125 -2.59 6.00 -0.87
C GLU A 125 -1.62 6.98 -1.55
N LYS A 126 -0.36 7.03 -1.14
CA LYS A 126 0.68 7.83 -1.82
C LYS A 126 0.90 7.40 -3.26
N GLN A 127 0.97 6.08 -3.51
CA GLN A 127 1.10 5.55 -4.87
C GLN A 127 -0.13 5.88 -5.72
N PHE A 128 -1.33 5.72 -5.16
CA PHE A 128 -2.57 6.12 -5.79
C PHE A 128 -2.60 7.60 -6.16
N GLN A 129 -2.24 8.51 -5.24
CA GLN A 129 -2.25 9.95 -5.49
C GLN A 129 -1.34 10.32 -6.68
N LYS A 130 -0.16 9.71 -6.79
CA LYS A 130 0.74 9.93 -7.94
C LYS A 130 0.16 9.36 -9.24
N GLY A 131 -0.40 8.15 -9.21
CA GLY A 131 -1.06 7.55 -10.37
C GLY A 131 -2.27 8.36 -10.84
N CYS A 132 -3.09 8.85 -9.91
CA CYS A 132 -4.25 9.69 -10.20
C CYS A 132 -3.86 11.05 -10.79
N GLY A 133 -2.81 11.68 -10.25
CA GLY A 133 -2.27 12.93 -10.80
C GLY A 133 -1.80 12.73 -12.24
N ALA A 134 -0.96 11.73 -12.49
CA ALA A 134 -0.48 11.40 -13.83
C ALA A 134 -1.62 11.08 -14.81
N PHE A 135 -2.66 10.37 -14.35
CA PHE A 135 -3.85 10.08 -15.14
C PHE A 135 -4.63 11.35 -15.52
N HIS A 136 -4.79 12.29 -14.58
CA HIS A 136 -5.48 13.55 -14.83
C HIS A 136 -4.68 14.47 -15.76
N ASP A 137 -3.36 14.54 -15.58
CA ASP A 137 -2.47 15.36 -16.41
C ASP A 137 -2.45 14.88 -17.86
N GLN A 138 -2.50 13.56 -18.10
CA GLN A 138 -2.55 12.98 -19.43
C GLN A 138 -3.86 13.28 -20.19
N LEU A 139 -4.95 13.61 -19.49
CA LEU A 139 -6.19 14.09 -20.12
C LEU A 139 -6.09 15.57 -20.56
N SER A 140 -5.09 16.31 -20.08
CA SER A 140 -4.86 17.72 -20.42
C SER A 140 -3.78 17.94 -21.48
N GLY A 141 -2.89 16.97 -21.67
CA GLY A 141 -1.83 17.03 -22.69
C GLY A 141 -2.39 16.84 -24.09
N LYS A 142 -2.17 17.81 -24.98
CA LYS A 142 -2.32 17.59 -26.43
C LYS A 142 -1.24 16.62 -26.89
N ILE A 143 -1.64 15.62 -27.67
CA ILE A 143 -0.73 14.87 -28.52
C ILE A 143 -0.31 15.84 -29.63
N ASP A 144 0.97 16.22 -29.66
CA ASP A 144 1.56 16.95 -30.78
C ASP A 144 1.74 16.04 -32.00
#